data_AF-A0A858PZ82-F1
#
_entry.id   AF-A0A858PZ82-F1
#
_cell.length_a   1.000
_cell.length_b   1.000
_cell.length_c   1.000
_cell.angle_alpha   90.00
_cell.angle_beta   90.00
_cell.angle_gamma   90.00
#
_symmetry.space_group_name_H-M   'P 1'
#
loop_
_entity.id
_entity.type
_entity.pdbx_description
1 polymer ?
#
loop_
_entity_poly.entity_id
_entity_poly.type
_entity_poly.pdbx_seq_one_letter_code
_entity_poly.pdbx_strand_id
1 'polypeptide(L)'
;MDVVPQLDFSLYPSQVFWFSAAFLSLYFVVRGVVLPKIHKVNAGRVAILDEGVEMSERAYERAQSELLKQKVALERAEMETQRLLEKAQNELDEIRWCVFAMLETELEELYGATEENLERIAQVERENLMGLAAEVAHAYCTAVCGVRKIQKERLRVLVSKVYGGR
;
A
#
# COMPACT_ATOMS: atom_id res chain seq x y z
N MET A 1 -80.77 82.62 2.28
CA MET A 1 -79.89 81.57 2.84
C MET A 1 -78.63 81.63 2.01
N ASP A 2 -77.68 82.43 2.49
CA ASP A 2 -76.44 82.69 1.76
C ASP A 2 -75.57 81.44 1.86
N VAL A 3 -75.53 80.69 0.77
CA VAL A 3 -74.56 79.61 0.59
C VAL A 3 -73.18 80.21 0.79
N VAL A 4 -72.48 79.73 1.82
CA VAL A 4 -71.12 80.15 2.13
C VAL A 4 -70.30 79.98 0.84
N PRO A 5 -69.64 81.03 0.30
CA PRO A 5 -69.02 80.99 -1.02
C PRO A 5 -67.90 79.94 -1.16
N GLN A 6 -67.51 79.31 -0.06
CA GLN A 6 -66.56 78.20 0.02
C GLN A 6 -67.17 76.82 -0.27
N LEU A 7 -68.51 76.70 -0.33
CA LEU A 7 -69.25 75.47 -0.60
C LEU A 7 -70.12 75.59 -1.86
N ASP A 8 -69.66 76.35 -2.86
CA ASP A 8 -70.31 76.40 -4.16
C ASP A 8 -69.93 75.17 -5.01
N PHE A 9 -70.74 74.11 -4.89
CA PHE A 9 -70.59 72.85 -5.62
C PHE A 9 -70.70 72.98 -7.15
N SER A 10 -71.05 74.15 -7.68
CA SER A 10 -71.19 74.39 -9.12
C SER A 10 -69.85 74.39 -9.86
N LEU A 11 -68.74 74.73 -9.18
CA LEU A 11 -67.38 74.81 -9.77
C LEU A 11 -66.59 73.49 -9.67
N TYR A 12 -66.96 72.60 -8.74
CA TYR A 12 -66.26 71.32 -8.51
C TYR A 12 -66.31 70.33 -9.68
N PRO A 13 -67.41 70.20 -10.46
CA PRO A 13 -67.47 69.28 -11.59
C PRO A 13 -66.39 69.54 -12.66
N SER A 14 -66.11 70.82 -12.92
CA SER A 14 -65.04 71.25 -13.83
C SER A 14 -63.67 70.79 -13.32
N GLN A 15 -63.38 71.03 -12.04
CA GLN A 15 -62.11 70.66 -11.42
C GLN A 15 -61.91 69.14 -11.39
N VAL A 16 -62.96 68.36 -11.10
CA VAL A 16 -62.91 66.89 -11.13
C VAL A 16 -62.69 66.36 -12.54
N PHE A 17 -63.33 66.97 -13.55
CA PHE A 17 -63.12 66.59 -14.96
C PHE A 17 -61.65 66.78 -15.38
N TRP A 18 -61.08 67.96 -15.13
CA TRP A 18 -59.69 68.24 -15.48
C TRP A 18 -58.68 67.42 -14.65
N PHE A 19 -58.96 67.19 -13.37
CA PHE A 19 -58.17 66.29 -12.53
C PHE A 19 -58.18 64.87 -13.09
N SER A 20 -59.35 64.35 -13.46
CA SER A 20 -59.50 63.02 -14.05
C SER A 20 -58.76 62.93 -15.39
N ALA A 21 -58.89 63.94 -16.25
CA ALA A 21 -58.18 64.00 -17.52
C ALA A 21 -56.65 63.99 -17.33
N ALA A 22 -56.14 64.80 -16.40
CA ALA A 22 -54.71 64.83 -16.07
C ALA A 22 -54.24 63.49 -15.46
N PHE A 23 -55.03 62.90 -14.56
CA PHE A 23 -54.72 61.61 -13.95
C PHE A 23 -54.70 60.48 -14.97
N LEU A 24 -55.70 60.41 -15.86
CA LEU A 24 -55.72 59.42 -16.94
C LEU A 24 -54.52 59.61 -17.87
N SER A 25 -54.20 60.85 -18.25
CA SER A 25 -53.02 61.15 -19.07
C SER A 25 -51.74 60.61 -18.42
N LEU A 26 -51.51 60.91 -17.14
CA LEU A 26 -50.36 60.39 -16.39
C LEU A 26 -50.38 58.86 -16.27
N TYR A 27 -51.55 58.27 -16.00
CA TYR A 27 -51.73 56.82 -15.90
C TYR A 27 -51.31 56.11 -17.20
N PHE A 28 -51.71 56.62 -18.37
CA PHE A 28 -51.30 56.05 -19.65
C PHE A 28 -49.80 56.14 -19.87
N VAL A 29 -49.16 57.25 -19.48
CA VAL A 29 -47.70 57.42 -19.56
C VAL A 29 -46.98 56.41 -18.65
N VAL A 30 -47.41 56.27 -17.40
CA VAL A 30 -46.81 55.32 -16.44
C VAL A 30 -47.00 53.87 -16.91
N ARG A 31 -48.21 53.53 -17.36
CA ARG A 31 -48.55 52.21 -17.90
C ARG A 31 -47.71 51.86 -19.13
N GLY A 32 -47.51 52.81 -20.04
CA GLY A 32 -46.81 52.58 -21.31
C GLY A 32 -45.28 52.67 -21.22
N VAL A 33 -44.73 53.44 -20.29
CA VAL A 33 -43.28 53.74 -20.26
C VAL A 33 -42.60 53.27 -18.98
N VAL A 34 -43.19 53.50 -17.81
CA VAL A 34 -42.52 53.23 -16.53
C VAL A 34 -42.60 51.76 -16.16
N LEU A 35 -43.79 51.16 -16.21
CA LEU A 35 -43.98 49.73 -15.93
C LEU A 35 -43.10 48.81 -16.81
N PRO A 36 -43.08 48.94 -18.15
CA PRO A 36 -42.27 48.06 -18.98
C PRO A 36 -40.76 48.21 -18.72
N LYS A 37 -40.29 49.42 -18.36
CA LYS A 37 -38.89 49.62 -17.96
C LYS A 37 -38.55 48.84 -16.69
N ILE A 38 -39.40 48.89 -15.68
CA ILE A 38 -39.21 48.15 -14.41
C ILE A 38 -39.25 46.64 -14.67
N HIS A 39 -40.22 46.16 -15.46
CA HIS A 39 -40.30 44.75 -15.84
C HIS A 39 -39.05 44.27 -16.58
N LYS A 40 -38.52 45.07 -17.52
CA LYS A 40 -37.29 44.73 -18.25
C LYS A 40 -36.08 44.59 -17.32
N VAL A 41 -35.92 45.50 -16.36
CA VAL A 41 -34.82 45.43 -15.38
C VAL A 41 -34.98 44.21 -14.47
N ASN A 42 -36.19 43.93 -13.99
CA ASN A 42 -36.43 42.78 -13.13
C ASN A 42 -36.21 41.46 -13.88
N ALA A 43 -36.73 41.34 -15.10
CA ALA A 43 -36.50 40.16 -15.95
C ALA A 43 -35.02 39.94 -16.24
N GLY A 44 -34.25 41.01 -16.50
CA GLY A 44 -32.80 40.91 -16.68
C GLY A 44 -32.08 40.38 -15.44
N ARG A 45 -32.48 40.80 -14.24
CA ARG A 45 -31.91 40.28 -12.98
C ARG A 45 -32.25 38.82 -12.74
N VAL A 46 -33.50 38.44 -12.98
CA VAL A 46 -33.96 37.04 -12.85
C VAL A 46 -33.20 36.15 -13.83
N ALA A 47 -33.01 36.59 -15.08
CA ALA A 47 -32.24 35.83 -16.07
C ALA A 47 -30.78 35.61 -15.64
N ILE A 48 -30.11 36.64 -15.11
CA ILE A 48 -28.73 36.50 -14.60
C ILE A 48 -28.68 35.55 -13.39
N LEU A 49 -29.67 35.60 -12.51
CA LEU A 49 -29.74 34.71 -11.36
C LEU A 49 -29.93 33.26 -11.80
N ASP A 50 -30.85 33.02 -12.74
CA ASP A 50 -31.14 31.70 -13.29
C ASP A 50 -29.93 31.10 -14.00
N GLU A 51 -29.27 31.90 -14.85
CA GLU A 51 -28.00 31.53 -15.50
C GLU A 51 -26.92 31.21 -14.45
N GLY A 52 -26.83 32.00 -13.38
CA GLY A 52 -25.89 31.78 -12.29
C GLY A 52 -26.13 30.46 -11.55
N VAL A 53 -27.40 30.14 -11.27
CA VAL A 53 -27.80 28.87 -10.65
C VAL A 53 -27.46 27.70 -11.57
N GLU A 54 -27.86 27.76 -12.84
CA GLU A 54 -27.61 26.69 -13.81
C GLU A 54 -26.10 26.46 -14.02
N MET A 55 -25.29 27.53 -14.07
CA MET A 55 -23.84 27.43 -14.14
C MET A 55 -23.24 26.79 -12.89
N SER A 56 -23.74 27.13 -11.70
CA SER A 56 -23.30 26.53 -10.44
C SER A 56 -23.67 25.05 -10.37
N GLU A 57 -24.89 24.68 -10.77
CA GLU A 57 -25.33 23.27 -10.81
C GLU A 57 -24.48 22.46 -11.78
N ARG A 58 -24.25 22.96 -13.01
CA ARG A 58 -23.37 22.29 -13.97
C ARG A 58 -21.93 22.15 -13.46
N ALA A 59 -21.40 23.17 -12.78
CA ALA A 59 -20.06 23.10 -12.20
C ALA A 59 -20.00 22.05 -11.08
N TYR A 60 -21.03 22.00 -10.23
CA TYR A 60 -21.16 21.02 -9.16
C TYR A 60 -21.26 19.59 -9.71
N GLU A 61 -22.11 19.35 -10.70
CA GLU A 61 -22.25 18.04 -11.35
C GLU A 61 -20.94 17.57 -11.98
N ARG A 62 -20.22 18.45 -12.68
CA ARG A 62 -18.90 18.13 -13.24
C ARG A 62 -17.93 17.75 -12.14
N ALA A 63 -17.83 18.54 -11.08
CA ALA A 63 -16.97 18.26 -9.95
C ALA A 63 -17.32 16.92 -9.28
N GLN A 64 -18.61 16.63 -9.08
CA GLN A 64 -19.06 15.37 -8.50
C GLN A 64 -18.74 14.18 -9.41
N SER A 65 -18.93 14.33 -10.72
CA SER A 65 -18.58 13.28 -11.69
C SER A 65 -17.09 12.99 -11.70
N GLU A 66 -16.24 14.01 -11.58
CA GLU A 66 -14.79 13.85 -11.56
C GLU A 66 -14.32 13.24 -10.23
N LEU A 67 -14.90 13.66 -9.11
CA LEU A 67 -14.67 13.03 -7.82
C LEU A 67 -15.05 11.55 -7.83
N LEU A 68 -16.16 11.19 -8.48
CA LEU A 68 -16.56 9.79 -8.61
C LEU A 68 -15.53 8.99 -9.42
N LYS A 69 -15.08 9.52 -10.57
CA LYS A 69 -14.03 8.88 -11.37
C LYS A 69 -12.74 8.71 -10.59
N GLN A 70 -12.34 9.73 -9.84
CA GLN A 70 -11.13 9.69 -9.01
C GLN A 70 -11.24 8.63 -7.91
N LYS A 71 -12.40 8.52 -7.24
CA LYS A 71 -12.66 7.47 -6.26
C LYS A 71 -12.58 6.07 -6.88
N VAL A 72 -13.22 5.85 -8.01
CA VAL A 72 -13.17 4.56 -8.73
C VAL A 72 -11.74 4.23 -9.17
N ALA A 73 -10.96 5.22 -9.62
CA ALA A 73 -9.57 5.04 -9.97
C ALA A 73 -8.71 4.67 -8.75
N LEU A 74 -8.95 5.29 -7.61
CA LEU A 74 -8.27 5.00 -6.35
C LEU A 74 -8.60 3.57 -5.88
N GLU A 75 -9.87 3.19 -5.82
CA GLU A 75 -10.30 1.84 -5.46
C GLU A 75 -9.69 0.78 -6.39
N ARG A 76 -9.62 1.07 -7.71
CA ARG A 76 -8.97 0.17 -8.67
C ARG A 76 -7.47 0.04 -8.41
N ALA A 77 -6.78 1.14 -8.13
CA ALA A 77 -5.36 1.15 -7.80
C ALA A 77 -5.07 0.39 -6.50
N GLU A 78 -5.93 0.53 -5.49
CA GLU A 78 -5.84 -0.22 -4.23
C GLU A 78 -6.03 -1.74 -4.47
N MET A 79 -7.03 -2.13 -5.26
CA MET A 79 -7.21 -3.55 -5.62
C MET A 79 -6.02 -4.11 -6.41
N GLU A 80 -5.45 -3.32 -7.32
CA GLU A 80 -4.29 -3.74 -8.11
C GLU A 80 -3.02 -3.86 -7.24
N THR A 81 -2.79 -2.91 -6.33
CA THR A 81 -1.66 -2.99 -5.39
C THR A 81 -1.81 -4.18 -4.43
N GLN A 82 -3.01 -4.47 -3.93
CA GLN A 82 -3.26 -5.67 -3.12
C GLN A 82 -2.96 -6.96 -3.90
N ARG A 83 -3.44 -7.06 -5.16
CA ARG A 83 -3.12 -8.21 -6.02
C ARG A 83 -1.63 -8.35 -6.31
N LEU A 84 -0.93 -7.24 -6.55
CA LEU A 84 0.52 -7.25 -6.77
C LEU A 84 1.27 -7.66 -5.50
N LEU A 85 0.80 -7.20 -4.33
CA LEU A 85 1.36 -7.58 -3.04
C LEU A 85 1.19 -9.08 -2.77
N GLU A 86 0.00 -9.63 -2.99
CA GLU A 86 -0.26 -11.07 -2.87
C GLU A 86 0.61 -11.89 -3.81
N LYS A 87 0.74 -11.47 -5.09
CA LYS A 87 1.63 -12.14 -6.05
C LYS A 87 3.09 -12.10 -5.60
N ALA A 88 3.58 -10.94 -5.18
CA ALA A 88 4.95 -10.79 -4.69
C ALA A 88 5.21 -11.62 -3.43
N GLN A 89 4.23 -11.74 -2.54
CA GLN A 89 4.32 -12.62 -1.36
C GLN A 89 4.40 -14.10 -1.76
N ASN A 90 3.54 -14.54 -2.68
CA ASN A 90 3.57 -15.91 -3.18
C ASN A 90 4.90 -16.23 -3.88
N GLU A 91 5.38 -15.35 -4.76
CA GLU A 91 6.70 -15.50 -5.41
C GLU A 91 7.84 -15.53 -4.39
N LEU A 92 7.79 -14.69 -3.36
CA LEU A 92 8.78 -14.68 -2.29
C LEU A 92 8.77 -15.98 -1.49
N ASP A 93 7.59 -16.53 -1.20
CA ASP A 93 7.47 -17.80 -0.49
C ASP A 93 7.96 -18.97 -1.36
N GLU A 94 7.67 -18.99 -2.66
CA GLU A 94 8.23 -19.99 -3.60
C GLU A 94 9.76 -19.93 -3.66
N ILE A 95 10.34 -18.72 -3.81
CA ILE A 95 11.79 -18.53 -3.80
C ILE A 95 12.37 -18.99 -2.47
N ARG A 96 11.72 -18.64 -1.35
CA ARG A 96 12.13 -19.07 -0.01
C ARG A 96 12.18 -20.59 0.08
N TRP A 97 11.13 -21.28 -0.35
CA TRP A 97 11.10 -22.75 -0.36
C TRP A 97 12.21 -23.35 -1.22
N CYS A 98 12.45 -22.80 -2.40
CA CYS A 98 13.53 -23.26 -3.28
C CYS A 98 14.90 -23.10 -2.62
N VAL A 99 15.17 -21.93 -2.01
CA VAL A 99 16.42 -21.66 -1.30
C VAL A 99 16.58 -22.58 -0.08
N PHE A 100 15.53 -22.82 0.70
CA PHE A 100 15.58 -23.77 1.80
C PHE A 100 15.89 -25.19 1.33
N ALA A 101 15.27 -25.67 0.25
CA ALA A 101 15.56 -27.00 -0.30
C ALA A 101 17.01 -27.12 -0.78
N MET A 102 17.56 -26.08 -1.43
CA MET A 102 18.96 -26.05 -1.83
C MET A 102 19.90 -26.08 -0.63
N LEU A 103 19.62 -25.26 0.39
CA LEU A 103 20.40 -25.22 1.64
C LEU A 103 20.36 -26.56 2.38
N GLU A 104 19.21 -27.23 2.43
CA GLU A 104 19.07 -28.54 3.06
C GLU A 104 19.91 -29.60 2.34
N THR A 105 19.91 -29.57 0.99
CA THR A 105 20.75 -30.46 0.18
C THR A 105 22.24 -30.19 0.41
N GLU A 106 22.67 -28.93 0.40
CA GLU A 106 24.06 -28.55 0.64
C GLU A 106 24.52 -28.89 2.07
N LEU A 107 23.65 -28.73 3.06
CA LEU A 107 23.92 -29.16 4.42
C LEU A 107 24.10 -30.68 4.51
N GLU A 108 23.24 -31.46 3.86
CA GLU A 108 23.34 -32.93 3.86
C GLU A 108 24.64 -33.41 3.20
N GLU A 109 25.05 -32.80 2.09
CA GLU A 109 26.34 -33.05 1.43
C GLU A 109 27.53 -32.70 2.35
N LEU A 110 27.48 -31.53 3.00
CA LEU A 110 28.52 -31.12 3.96
C LEU A 110 28.59 -32.06 5.17
N TYR A 111 27.45 -32.47 5.73
CA TYR A 111 27.42 -33.42 6.83
C TYR A 111 28.03 -34.75 6.42
N GLY A 112 27.64 -35.32 5.27
CA GLY A 112 28.23 -36.55 4.74
C GLY A 112 29.74 -36.45 4.52
N ALA A 113 30.21 -35.35 3.93
CA ALA A 113 31.64 -35.12 3.73
C ALA A 113 32.41 -34.95 5.06
N THR A 114 31.81 -34.33 6.07
CA THR A 114 32.44 -34.22 7.40
C THR A 114 32.48 -35.56 8.12
N GLU A 115 31.44 -36.39 8.00
CA GLU A 115 31.38 -37.73 8.59
C GLU A 115 32.43 -38.65 7.97
N GLU A 116 32.56 -38.68 6.63
CA GLU A 116 33.60 -39.44 5.94
C GLU A 116 35.02 -38.99 6.36
N ASN A 117 35.24 -37.68 6.49
CA ASN A 117 36.51 -37.15 6.96
C ASN A 117 36.80 -37.54 8.42
N LEU A 118 35.79 -37.51 9.29
CA LEU A 118 35.91 -37.94 10.69
C LEU A 118 36.24 -39.44 10.77
N GLU A 119 35.59 -40.29 9.98
CA GLU A 119 35.89 -41.72 9.91
C GLU A 119 37.33 -41.96 9.45
N ARG A 120 37.79 -41.24 8.41
CA ARG A 120 39.16 -41.32 7.92
C ARG A 120 40.19 -40.90 8.97
N ILE A 121 39.94 -39.79 9.68
CA ILE A 121 40.80 -39.32 10.78
C ILE A 121 40.82 -40.36 11.91
N ALA A 122 39.66 -40.87 12.32
CA ALA A 122 39.55 -41.88 13.36
C ALA A 122 40.31 -43.17 13.00
N GLN A 123 40.27 -43.59 11.73
CA GLN A 123 41.03 -44.75 11.25
C GLN A 123 42.54 -44.50 11.26
N VAL A 124 42.99 -43.35 10.75
CA VAL A 124 44.42 -42.96 10.77
C VAL A 124 44.94 -42.85 12.20
N GLU A 125 44.16 -42.24 13.10
CA GLU A 125 44.53 -42.07 14.50
C GLU A 125 44.58 -43.42 15.23
N ARG A 126 43.66 -44.35 14.93
CA ARG A 126 43.71 -45.73 15.44
C ARG A 126 44.97 -46.46 14.97
N GLU A 127 45.35 -46.33 13.71
CA GLU A 127 46.59 -46.92 13.16
C GLU A 127 47.84 -46.30 13.79
N ASN A 128 47.87 -44.97 13.96
CA ASN A 128 48.96 -44.26 14.63
C ASN A 128 49.10 -44.66 16.10
N LEU A 129 47.99 -44.78 16.84
CA LEU A 129 47.98 -45.26 18.23
C LEU A 129 48.50 -46.70 18.33
N MET A 130 48.10 -47.59 17.41
CA MET A 130 48.65 -48.95 17.33
C MET A 130 50.16 -48.94 17.06
N GLY A 131 50.63 -48.06 16.16
CA GLY A 131 52.05 -47.85 15.89
C GLY A 131 52.82 -47.37 17.11
N LEU A 132 52.33 -46.32 17.77
CA LEU A 132 52.94 -45.75 18.98
C LEU A 132 52.97 -46.77 20.13
N ALA A 133 51.88 -47.51 20.35
CA ALA A 133 51.83 -48.56 21.35
C ALA A 133 52.86 -49.67 21.08
N ALA A 134 53.05 -50.06 19.81
CA ALA A 134 54.07 -51.02 19.42
C ALA A 134 55.50 -50.48 19.62
N GLU A 135 55.73 -49.19 19.37
CA GLU A 135 57.01 -48.53 19.63
C GLU A 135 57.32 -48.43 21.13
N VAL A 136 56.35 -48.03 21.95
CA VAL A 136 56.49 -47.97 23.42
C VAL A 136 56.71 -49.37 24.00
N ALA A 137 55.95 -50.37 23.55
CA ALA A 137 56.16 -51.75 23.96
C ALA A 137 57.55 -52.27 23.56
N HIS A 138 58.02 -51.95 22.36
CA HIS A 138 59.37 -52.28 21.92
C HIS A 138 60.43 -51.59 22.80
N ALA A 139 60.30 -50.29 23.05
CA ALA A 139 61.21 -49.52 23.90
C ALA A 139 61.28 -50.09 25.32
N TYR A 140 60.13 -50.42 25.91
CA TYR A 140 60.03 -51.04 27.22
C TYR A 140 60.69 -52.43 27.25
N CYS A 141 60.42 -53.30 26.27
CA CYS A 141 61.07 -54.61 26.17
C CYS A 141 62.59 -54.50 26.00
N THR A 142 63.10 -53.52 25.24
CA THR A 142 64.54 -53.31 25.12
C THR A 142 65.18 -52.80 26.42
N ALA A 143 64.49 -51.95 27.18
CA ALA A 143 65.01 -51.41 28.44
C ALA A 143 65.01 -52.45 29.58
N VAL A 144 63.99 -53.32 29.64
CA VAL A 144 63.81 -54.29 30.74
C VAL A 144 64.42 -55.66 30.45
N CYS A 145 64.39 -56.14 29.20
CA CYS A 145 64.85 -57.50 28.88
C CYS A 145 66.30 -57.60 28.40
N GLY A 146 66.98 -56.51 28.05
CA GLY A 146 68.41 -56.53 27.66
C GLY A 146 68.76 -57.33 26.40
N VAL A 147 67.79 -57.82 25.62
CA VAL A 147 68.00 -58.62 24.40
C VAL A 147 67.87 -57.73 23.15
N ARG A 148 68.94 -57.71 22.35
CA ARG A 148 69.19 -56.74 21.27
C ARG A 148 68.45 -57.00 19.95
N LYS A 149 67.60 -58.03 19.85
CA LYS A 149 66.84 -58.36 18.63
C LYS A 149 65.52 -59.06 18.96
N ILE A 150 64.42 -58.34 18.95
CA ILE A 150 63.08 -58.92 18.80
C ILE A 150 62.47 -58.31 17.53
N GLN A 151 61.97 -59.17 16.65
CA GLN A 151 61.42 -58.78 15.35
C GLN A 151 60.20 -57.86 15.53
N LYS A 152 60.30 -56.64 14.99
CA LYS A 152 59.26 -55.59 14.98
C LYS A 152 57.88 -56.12 14.51
N GLU A 153 57.88 -57.12 13.62
CA GLU A 153 56.69 -57.77 13.09
C GLU A 153 55.87 -58.59 14.12
N ARG A 154 56.52 -59.30 15.06
CA ARG A 154 55.79 -60.11 16.06
C ARG A 154 55.11 -59.26 17.13
N LEU A 155 55.68 -58.10 17.46
CA LEU A 155 55.10 -57.15 18.41
C LEU A 155 53.88 -56.45 17.81
N ARG A 156 53.90 -56.15 16.51
CA ARG A 156 52.74 -55.59 15.79
C ARG A 156 51.52 -56.52 15.84
N VAL A 157 51.74 -57.84 15.72
CA VAL A 157 50.69 -58.87 15.80
C VAL A 157 50.13 -59.06 17.22
N LEU A 158 50.96 -58.86 18.26
CA LEU A 158 50.53 -58.94 19.66
C LEU A 158 49.73 -57.70 20.08
N VAL A 159 50.15 -56.50 19.64
CA VAL A 159 49.43 -55.25 19.90
C VAL A 159 48.08 -55.23 19.20
N SER A 160 47.98 -55.71 17.95
CA SER A 160 46.69 -55.82 17.25
C SER A 160 45.73 -56.81 17.93
N LYS A 161 46.24 -57.87 18.57
CA LYS A 161 45.43 -58.82 19.37
C LYS A 161 44.88 -58.21 20.67
N VAL A 162 45.62 -57.30 21.30
CA VAL A 162 45.17 -56.58 22.50
C VAL A 162 44.17 -55.47 22.14
N TYR A 163 44.35 -54.80 21.00
CA TYR A 163 43.44 -53.75 20.53
C TYR A 163 42.18 -54.27 19.83
N GLY A 164 42.24 -55.42 19.14
CA GLY A 164 41.10 -56.05 18.46
C GLY A 164 40.31 -57.06 19.30
N GLY A 165 40.65 -57.19 20.58
CA GLY A 165 40.00 -58.09 21.54
C GLY A 165 38.96 -57.39 22.40
N ARG A 166 37.92 -56.82 21.79
CA ARG A 166 36.63 -56.58 22.43
C ARG A 166 35.52 -56.55 21.39
#